data_AF-A0AAY5JYL3-F1
#
_entry.id   AF-A0AAY5JYL3-F1
#
_cell.length_a   1.000
_cell.length_b   1.000
_cell.length_c   1.000
_cell.angle_alpha   90.00
_cell.angle_beta   90.00
_cell.angle_gamma   90.00
#
_symmetry.space_group_name_H-M   'P 1'
#
loop_
_entity.id
_entity.type
_entity.pdbx_description
1 polymer ?
#
loop_
_entity_poly.entity_id
_entity_poly.type
_entity_poly.pdbx_seq_one_letter_code
_entity_poly.pdbx_strand_id
1 'polypeptide(L)'
;MEARGTAALHTKLDEVFTMNCDMDGDMENQMENQMENQVEMEEKTRLINQVLELQHTLEDLSARVDAVKEENLKLKSENQVLGQYIENLMSASSVFQTTDTKSKRK
;
A
#
# COMPACT_ATOMS: atom_id res chain seq x y z
N MET A 1 -67.39 17.54 52.58
CA MET A 1 -66.78 16.21 52.41
C MET A 1 -66.05 16.23 51.07
N GLU A 2 -64.89 16.89 51.03
CA GLU A 2 -64.12 17.14 49.80
C GLU A 2 -62.71 16.60 49.99
N ALA A 3 -62.43 15.43 49.41
CA ALA A 3 -61.09 14.86 49.38
C ALA A 3 -60.97 13.85 48.21
N ARG A 4 -61.28 14.29 46.99
CA ARG A 4 -61.13 13.44 45.79
C ARG A 4 -60.56 14.16 44.55
N GLY A 5 -59.86 15.29 44.74
CA GLY A 5 -59.30 16.07 43.63
C GLY A 5 -57.79 15.95 43.40
N THR A 6 -57.01 15.52 44.39
CA THR A 6 -55.56 15.81 44.41
C THR A 6 -54.65 14.67 43.93
N ALA A 7 -55.14 13.43 43.84
CA ALA A 7 -54.31 12.26 43.49
C ALA A 7 -54.09 12.08 41.98
N ALA A 8 -54.98 12.59 41.12
CA ALA A 8 -54.91 12.39 39.66
C ALA A 8 -53.99 13.40 38.93
N LEU A 9 -53.58 14.49 39.61
CA LEU A 9 -52.72 15.51 39.03
C LEU A 9 -51.23 15.24 39.31
N HIS A 10 -50.90 14.48 40.36
CA HIS A 10 -49.51 14.08 40.65
C HIS A 10 -48.98 13.08 39.61
N THR A 11 -49.78 12.08 39.24
CA THR A 11 -49.39 11.10 38.22
C THR A 11 -49.18 11.71 36.83
N LYS A 12 -49.97 12.72 36.44
CA LYS A 12 -49.82 13.38 35.14
C LYS A 12 -48.58 14.28 35.04
N LEU A 13 -48.10 14.83 36.17
CA LEU A 13 -46.87 15.63 36.19
C LEU A 13 -45.63 14.72 36.23
N ASP A 14 -45.68 13.60 36.95
CA ASP A 14 -44.60 12.60 36.99
C ASP A 14 -44.41 11.89 35.64
N GLU A 15 -45.49 11.56 34.91
CA GLU A 15 -45.43 10.96 33.57
C GLU A 15 -44.87 11.93 32.50
N VAL A 16 -45.13 13.23 32.63
CA VAL A 16 -44.58 14.26 31.73
C VAL A 16 -43.12 14.56 32.05
N PHE A 17 -42.72 14.48 33.32
CA PHE A 17 -41.31 14.62 33.72
C PHE A 17 -40.47 13.42 33.28
N THR A 18 -41.01 12.19 33.35
CA THR A 18 -40.30 10.97 32.87
C THR A 18 -40.19 10.90 31.35
N MET A 19 -41.20 11.34 30.59
CA MET A 19 -41.12 11.33 29.12
C MET A 19 -40.17 12.40 28.51
N ASN A 20 -39.68 13.35 29.31
CA ASN A 20 -38.70 14.33 28.85
C ASN A 20 -37.25 13.84 28.99
N CYS A 21 -36.94 12.88 29.87
CA CYS A 21 -35.56 12.37 30.04
C CYS A 21 -35.18 11.24 29.07
N ASP A 22 -36.16 10.58 28.45
CA ASP A 22 -35.91 9.46 27.53
C ASP A 22 -35.51 9.93 26.10
N MET A 23 -35.79 11.19 25.74
CA MET A 23 -35.47 11.74 24.42
C MET A 23 -34.05 12.35 24.33
N ASP A 24 -33.48 12.80 25.45
CA ASP A 24 -32.11 13.36 25.49
C ASP A 24 -31.05 12.26 25.32
N GLY A 25 -31.27 11.08 25.91
CA GLY A 25 -30.35 9.94 25.81
C GLY A 25 -30.27 9.33 24.40
N ASP A 26 -31.36 9.33 23.62
CA ASP A 26 -31.37 8.81 22.25
C ASP A 26 -30.63 9.74 21.26
N MET A 27 -30.63 11.05 21.52
CA MET A 27 -29.93 12.03 20.70
C MET A 27 -28.42 12.03 20.96
N GLU A 28 -28.00 11.88 22.22
CA GLU A 28 -26.58 11.72 22.59
C GLU A 28 -25.99 10.44 21.98
N ASN A 29 -26.69 9.31 22.09
CA ASN A 29 -26.26 8.04 21.48
C ASN A 29 -26.19 8.11 19.94
N GLN A 30 -27.12 8.80 19.28
CA GLN A 30 -27.04 9.00 17.81
C GLN A 30 -25.85 9.87 17.40
N MET A 31 -25.55 10.91 18.19
CA MET A 31 -24.42 11.80 17.92
C MET A 31 -23.09 11.09 18.15
N GLU A 32 -22.98 10.27 19.19
CA GLU A 32 -21.79 9.45 19.46
C GLU A 32 -21.56 8.42 18.33
N ASN A 33 -22.62 7.72 17.89
CA ASN A 33 -22.54 6.79 16.77
C ASN A 33 -22.17 7.48 15.44
N GLN A 34 -22.67 8.69 15.17
CA GLN A 34 -22.26 9.44 13.97
C GLN A 34 -20.79 9.87 14.04
N MET A 35 -20.33 10.29 15.22
CA MET A 35 -18.94 10.66 15.43
C MET A 35 -18.00 9.46 15.28
N GLU A 36 -18.37 8.29 15.81
CA GLU A 36 -17.61 7.05 15.65
C GLU A 36 -17.53 6.63 14.17
N ASN A 37 -18.66 6.66 13.45
CA ASN A 37 -18.69 6.38 12.01
C ASN A 37 -17.84 7.37 11.20
N GLN A 38 -17.83 8.65 11.57
CA GLN A 38 -17.01 9.68 10.93
C GLN A 38 -15.51 9.40 11.15
N VAL A 39 -15.12 9.06 12.37
CA VAL A 39 -13.72 8.70 12.70
C VAL A 39 -13.29 7.46 11.93
N GLU A 40 -14.13 6.43 11.86
CA GLU A 40 -13.83 5.21 11.08
C GLU A 40 -13.68 5.53 9.58
N MET A 41 -14.53 6.40 9.04
CA MET A 41 -14.43 6.83 7.63
C MET A 41 -13.15 7.62 7.35
N GLU A 42 -12.73 8.49 8.28
CA GLU A 42 -11.48 9.23 8.18
C GLU A 42 -10.26 8.29 8.23
N GLU A 43 -10.27 7.29 9.12
CA GLU A 43 -9.20 6.30 9.20
C GLU A 43 -9.11 5.46 7.92
N LYS A 44 -10.26 4.98 7.41
CA LYS A 44 -10.33 4.29 6.11
C LYS A 44 -9.77 5.16 4.99
N THR A 45 -10.12 6.45 4.96
CA THR A 45 -9.61 7.39 3.95
C THR A 45 -8.10 7.58 4.06
N ARG A 46 -7.56 7.69 5.28
CA ARG A 46 -6.10 7.78 5.50
C ARG A 46 -5.37 6.53 5.03
N LEU A 47 -5.90 5.34 5.33
CA LEU A 47 -5.32 4.07 4.88
C LEU A 47 -5.36 3.95 3.36
N ILE A 48 -6.47 4.34 2.72
CA ILE A 48 -6.57 4.35 1.25
C ILE A 48 -5.49 5.25 0.64
N ASN A 49 -5.30 6.46 1.17
CA ASN A 49 -4.26 7.37 0.66
C ASN A 49 -2.86 6.77 0.81
N GLN A 50 -2.55 6.15 1.94
CA GLN A 50 -1.26 5.48 2.15
C GLN A 50 -1.05 4.34 1.15
N VAL A 51 -2.08 3.54 0.89
CA VAL A 51 -2.02 2.46 -0.11
C VAL A 51 -1.78 3.04 -1.51
N LEU A 52 -2.44 4.13 -1.88
CA LEU A 52 -2.27 4.77 -3.18
C LEU A 52 -0.84 5.33 -3.36
N GLU A 53 -0.28 5.97 -2.35
CA GLU A 53 1.10 6.46 -2.38
C GLU A 53 2.12 5.32 -2.53
N LEU A 54 1.91 4.22 -1.82
CA LEU A 54 2.74 3.02 -1.93
C LEU A 54 2.62 2.39 -3.32
N GLN A 55 1.42 2.32 -3.89
CA GLN A 55 1.19 1.82 -5.25
C GLN A 55 1.94 2.65 -6.29
N HIS A 56 1.85 3.98 -6.21
CA HIS A 56 2.59 4.88 -7.12
C HIS A 56 4.11 4.66 -6.98
N THR A 57 4.62 4.60 -5.76
CA THR A 57 6.05 4.40 -5.51
C THR A 57 6.53 3.05 -6.06
N LEU A 58 5.70 2.01 -5.93
CA LEU A 58 6.01 0.67 -6.44
C LEU A 58 6.00 0.65 -7.98
N GLU A 59 5.06 1.33 -8.61
CA GLU A 59 4.99 1.47 -10.07
C GLU A 59 6.24 2.16 -10.62
N ASP A 60 6.63 3.30 -10.03
CA ASP A 60 7.86 4.01 -10.41
C ASP A 60 9.10 3.13 -10.27
N LEU A 61 9.19 2.37 -9.17
CA LEU A 61 10.30 1.46 -8.94
C LEU A 61 10.31 0.31 -9.98
N SER A 62 9.16 -0.25 -10.32
CA SER A 62 9.03 -1.29 -11.34
C SER A 62 9.51 -0.77 -12.71
N ALA A 63 9.05 0.42 -13.12
CA ALA A 63 9.48 1.04 -14.38
C ALA A 63 11.00 1.26 -14.42
N ARG A 64 11.59 1.72 -13.31
CA ARG A 64 13.05 1.87 -13.19
C ARG A 64 13.78 0.54 -13.28
N VAL A 65 13.26 -0.52 -12.66
CA VAL A 65 13.84 -1.87 -12.74
C VAL A 65 13.82 -2.37 -14.18
N ASP A 66 12.72 -2.17 -14.91
CA ASP A 66 12.62 -2.60 -16.31
C ASP A 66 13.57 -1.82 -17.23
N ALA A 67 13.72 -0.51 -17.01
CA ALA A 67 14.71 0.30 -17.73
C ALA A 67 16.16 -0.21 -17.50
N VAL A 68 16.52 -0.51 -16.25
CA VAL A 68 17.84 -1.03 -15.89
C VAL A 68 18.07 -2.42 -16.51
N LYS A 69 17.05 -3.29 -16.53
CA LYS A 69 17.14 -4.60 -17.19
C LYS A 69 17.38 -4.44 -18.68
N GLU A 70 16.68 -3.53 -19.36
CA GLU A 70 16.86 -3.29 -20.78
C GLU A 70 18.28 -2.79 -21.10
N GLU A 71 18.78 -1.83 -20.34
CA GLU A 71 20.16 -1.34 -20.48
C GLU A 71 21.18 -2.46 -20.24
N ASN A 72 20.97 -3.29 -19.21
CA ASN A 72 21.84 -4.43 -18.95
C ASN A 72 21.88 -5.43 -20.10
N LEU A 73 20.74 -5.70 -20.74
CA LEU A 73 20.67 -6.58 -21.91
C LEU A 73 21.43 -6.00 -23.10
N LYS A 74 21.29 -4.69 -23.36
CA LYS A 74 22.05 -4.00 -24.42
C LYS A 74 23.56 -4.14 -24.21
N LEU A 75 24.03 -3.83 -23.00
CA LEU A 75 25.44 -3.94 -22.62
C LEU A 75 25.97 -5.38 -22.72
N LYS A 76 25.17 -6.38 -22.31
CA LYS A 76 25.54 -7.80 -22.48
C LYS A 76 25.70 -8.17 -23.95
N SER A 77 24.81 -7.71 -24.81
CA SER A 77 24.90 -7.98 -26.25
C SER A 77 26.13 -7.32 -26.87
N GLU A 78 26.44 -6.08 -26.48
CA GLU A 78 27.62 -5.36 -26.97
C GLU A 78 28.91 -6.05 -26.51
N ASN A 79 28.99 -6.39 -25.22
CA ASN A 79 30.12 -7.12 -24.68
C ASN A 79 30.31 -8.49 -25.33
N GLN A 80 29.24 -9.17 -25.72
CA GLN A 80 29.33 -10.42 -26.46
C GLN A 80 29.97 -10.21 -27.84
N VAL A 81 29.52 -9.20 -28.58
CA VAL A 81 30.08 -8.86 -29.90
C VAL A 81 31.55 -8.45 -29.78
N LEU A 82 31.90 -7.61 -28.81
CA LEU A 82 33.27 -7.20 -28.54
C LEU A 82 34.16 -8.38 -28.13
N GLY A 83 33.65 -9.26 -27.26
CA GLY A 83 34.33 -10.49 -26.84
C GLY A 83 34.68 -11.37 -28.04
N GLN A 84 33.72 -11.62 -28.93
CA GLN A 84 33.96 -12.39 -30.15
C GLN A 84 34.98 -11.73 -31.07
N TYR A 85 34.93 -10.39 -31.20
CA TYR A 85 35.91 -9.66 -32.01
C TYR A 85 37.33 -9.84 -31.46
N ILE A 86 37.52 -9.75 -30.14
CA ILE A 86 38.80 -9.98 -29.48
C ILE A 86 39.28 -11.42 -29.69
N GLU A 87 38.40 -12.42 -29.50
CA GLU A 87 38.73 -13.84 -29.75
C GLU A 87 39.18 -14.09 -31.20
N ASN A 88 38.49 -13.47 -32.16
CA ASN A 88 38.84 -13.58 -33.58
C ASN A 88 40.22 -12.96 -33.86
N LEU A 89 40.54 -11.83 -33.25
CA LEU A 89 41.86 -11.22 -33.37
C LEU A 89 42.96 -12.07 -32.72
N MET A 90 42.70 -12.62 -31.53
CA MET A 90 43.67 -13.48 -30.84
C MET A 90 43.93 -14.77 -31.61
N SER A 91 42.90 -15.39 -32.20
CA SER A 91 43.04 -16.64 -32.97
C SER A 91 43.67 -16.43 -34.36
N ALA A 92 43.38 -15.31 -35.03
CA ALA A 92 43.97 -14.98 -36.33
C ALA A 92 45.40 -14.45 -36.23
N SER A 93 45.79 -13.89 -35.07
CA SER A 93 47.14 -13.39 -34.84
C SER A 93 48.09 -14.50 -34.39
N SER A 94 49.10 -14.78 -35.22
CA SER A 94 50.17 -15.74 -34.92
C SER A 94 50.97 -15.41 -33.64
N VAL A 95 50.88 -14.18 -33.12
CA VAL A 95 51.58 -13.74 -31.90
C VAL A 95 50.94 -14.31 -30.62
N PHE A 96 49.65 -14.66 -30.66
CA PHE A 96 48.92 -15.18 -29.50
C PHE A 96 48.71 -16.69 -29.54
N GLN A 97 49.22 -17.40 -30.56
CA GLN A 97 49.25 -18.85 -30.52
C GLN A 97 50.19 -19.27 -29.40
N THR A 98 49.62 -19.88 -28.36
CA THR A 98 50.39 -20.60 -27.35
C THR A 98 51.38 -21.50 -28.08
N THR A 99 52.65 -21.41 -27.73
CA THR A 99 53.62 -22.43 -28.08
C THR A 99 53.20 -23.71 -27.36
N ASP A 100 52.23 -24.43 -27.94
CA ASP A 100 51.99 -25.83 -27.65
C ASP A 100 53.25 -26.55 -28.14
N THR A 101 54.28 -26.53 -27.30
CA THR A 101 55.40 -27.47 -27.41
C THR A 101 54.78 -28.84 -27.23
N LYS A 102 54.46 -29.47 -28.35
CA LYS A 102 54.00 -30.85 -28.47
C LYS A 102 54.87 -31.73 -27.57
N SER A 103 54.36 -32.08 -26.38
CA SER A 103 54.82 -33.23 -25.61
C SER A 103 54.39 -34.49 -26.35
N LYS A 104 55.06 -34.76 -27.47
CA LYS A 104 54.97 -36.01 -28.21
C LYS A 104 56.13 -36.87 -27.72
N ARG A 105 55.89 -37.68 -26.68
CA ARG A 105 56.70 -38.87 -26.39
C ARG A 105 55.75 -40.05 -26.29
N LYS A 106 55.66 -40.78 -27.40
CA LYS A 106 55.32 -42.20 -27.45
C LYS A 106 56.58 -42.98 -27.08
#